data_AF-A0A8D8JKZ0-F1
#
_entry.id   AF-A0A8D8JKZ0-F1
#
_cell.length_a   1.000
_cell.length_b   1.000
_cell.length_c   1.000
_cell.angle_alpha   90.00
_cell.angle_beta   90.00
_cell.angle_gamma   90.00
#
_symmetry.space_group_name_H-M   'P 1'
#
loop_
_entity.id
_entity.type
_entity.pdbx_description
1 polymer ?
#
loop_
_entity_poly.entity_id
_entity_poly.type
_entity_poly.pdbx_seq_one_letter_code
_entity_poly.pdbx_strand_id
1 'polypeptide(L)'
;SHTTGHTIGELSPFTTYFVNVSAIPTDYSYKPPTKITVTTQMAAPQPMVQPDFYGVVNGEEIQVILPQASEEYGPISHYYLIVVPEDKSNLHKLPDQFLTEDLLPSKTRSERLNAPYIAAMFL
;
A
#
# COMPACT_ATOMS: atom_id res chain seq x y z
N SER A 1 13.59 33.83 21.96
CA SER A 1 12.13 33.57 21.92
C SER A 1 11.87 32.30 22.71
N HIS A 2 10.73 32.19 23.39
CA HIS A 2 10.32 30.93 24.02
C HIS A 2 9.45 30.17 23.01
N THR A 3 9.85 28.95 22.67
CA THR A 3 9.10 28.06 21.78
C THR A 3 8.65 26.86 22.60
N THR A 4 7.35 26.57 22.57
CA THR A 4 6.77 25.38 23.20
C THR A 4 6.27 24.46 22.09
N GLY A 5 6.56 23.16 22.20
CA GLY A 5 6.16 22.15 21.21
C GLY A 5 5.47 20.96 21.87
N HIS A 6 4.61 20.29 21.12
CA HIS A 6 3.92 19.07 21.51
C HIS A 6 3.82 18.13 20.30
N THR A 7 3.96 16.82 20.53
CA THR A 7 3.82 15.80 19.48
C THR A 7 2.52 15.05 19.65
N ILE A 8 1.79 14.84 18.54
CA ILE A 8 0.56 14.04 18.52
C ILE A 8 0.89 12.73 17.80
N GLY A 9 0.67 11.60 18.49
CA GLY A 9 0.84 10.25 17.94
C GLY A 9 -0.50 9.58 17.64
N GLU A 10 -0.45 8.31 17.21
CA GLU A 10 -1.64 7.45 17.01
C GLU A 10 -2.70 8.03 16.05
N LEU A 11 -2.27 8.85 15.09
CA LEU A 11 -3.14 9.39 14.05
C LEU A 11 -3.26 8.40 12.88
N SER A 12 -4.44 8.37 12.25
CA SER A 12 -4.67 7.59 11.04
C SER A 12 -3.78 8.09 9.90
N PRO A 13 -3.17 7.19 9.10
CA PRO A 13 -2.45 7.56 7.88
C PRO A 13 -3.36 8.29 6.89
N PHE A 14 -2.75 9.08 6.01
CA PHE A 14 -3.41 9.80 4.92
C PHE A 14 -4.72 10.53 5.31
N THR A 15 -4.79 11.01 6.56
CA THR A 15 -5.99 11.60 7.14
C THR A 15 -5.75 13.08 7.43
N THR A 16 -6.73 13.91 7.09
CA THR A 16 -6.67 15.36 7.34
C THR A 16 -7.30 15.69 8.67
N TYR A 17 -6.49 16.26 9.57
CA TYR A 17 -6.90 16.72 10.88
C TYR A 17 -6.95 18.25 10.94
N PHE A 18 -7.95 18.74 11.67
CA PHE A 18 -8.09 20.14 12.02
C PHE A 18 -7.72 20.32 13.48
N VAL A 19 -6.58 20.96 13.75
CA VAL A 19 -6.09 21.14 15.12
C VAL A 19 -6.34 22.58 15.54
N ASN A 20 -6.93 22.74 16.72
CA ASN A 20 -7.21 24.04 17.32
C ASN A 20 -6.20 24.32 18.44
N VAL A 21 -5.58 25.49 18.42
CA VAL A 21 -4.63 25.92 19.44
C VAL A 21 -5.16 27.19 20.10
N SER A 22 -5.43 27.11 21.40
CA SER A 22 -5.90 28.23 22.23
C SER A 22 -4.93 28.49 23.36
N ALA A 23 -4.74 29.76 23.71
CA ALA A 23 -4.04 30.16 24.93
C ALA A 23 -5.05 30.76 25.90
N ILE A 24 -5.09 30.25 27.14
CA ILE A 24 -5.90 30.82 28.22
C ILE A 24 -4.99 31.75 29.04
N PRO A 25 -5.22 33.07 29.02
CA PRO A 25 -4.46 33.99 29.86
C PRO A 25 -4.87 33.87 31.33
N THR A 26 -3.99 34.32 32.23
CA THR A 26 -4.19 34.21 33.69
C THR A 26 -5.39 35.00 34.20
N ASP A 27 -5.83 36.02 33.46
CA ASP A 27 -7.00 36.85 33.74
C ASP A 27 -8.30 36.28 33.13
N TYR A 28 -8.24 35.08 32.53
CA TYR A 28 -9.36 34.43 31.85
C TYR A 28 -10.01 35.25 30.72
N SER A 29 -9.33 36.29 30.23
CA SER A 29 -9.79 37.03 29.07
C SER A 29 -9.84 36.12 27.84
N TYR A 30 -10.90 36.24 27.05
CA TYR A 30 -11.06 35.44 25.84
C TYR A 30 -9.99 35.81 24.79
N LYS A 31 -9.35 34.80 24.21
CA LYS A 31 -8.53 34.94 23.01
C LYS A 31 -9.01 33.97 21.93
N PRO A 32 -9.16 34.42 20.68
CA PRO A 32 -9.58 33.54 19.60
C PRO A 32 -8.52 32.47 19.36
N PRO A 33 -8.94 31.21 19.13
CA PRO A 33 -7.99 30.15 18.86
C PRO A 33 -7.49 30.23 17.40
N THR A 34 -6.32 29.66 17.15
CA THR A 34 -5.79 29.49 15.80
C THR A 34 -6.02 28.05 15.32
N LYS A 35 -6.37 27.90 14.05
CA LYS A 35 -6.64 26.61 13.43
C LYS A 35 -5.52 26.27 12.46
N ILE A 36 -4.99 25.06 12.56
CA ILE A 36 -4.10 24.48 11.55
C ILE A 36 -4.79 23.27 10.90
N THR A 37 -4.48 23.06 9.62
CA THR A 37 -4.93 21.90 8.85
C THR A 37 -3.69 21.10 8.50
N VAL A 38 -3.68 19.82 8.87
CA VAL A 38 -2.52 18.94 8.67
C VAL A 38 -3.01 17.61 8.13
N THR A 39 -2.39 17.13 7.07
CA THR A 39 -2.61 15.78 6.54
C THR A 39 -1.43 14.90 6.94
N THR A 40 -1.72 13.74 7.54
CA THR A 40 -0.70 12.76 7.90
C THR A 40 -0.10 12.09 6.66
N GLN A 41 1.08 11.48 6.80
CA GLN A 41 1.72 10.77 5.70
C GLN A 41 0.94 9.51 5.30
N MET A 42 1.13 9.06 4.06
CA MET A 42 0.64 7.76 3.60
C MET A 42 1.35 6.62 4.35
N ALA A 43 0.67 5.48 4.46
CA ALA A 43 1.26 4.24 4.96
C ALA A 43 1.07 3.10 3.95
N ALA A 44 1.69 1.95 4.20
CA ALA A 44 1.48 0.77 3.37
C ALA A 44 -0.01 0.38 3.38
N PRO A 45 -0.61 0.01 2.24
CA PRO A 45 -2.00 -0.44 2.19
C PRO A 45 -2.25 -1.63 3.13
N GLN A 46 -3.50 -1.83 3.51
CA GLN A 46 -3.89 -3.01 4.27
C GLN A 46 -3.65 -4.29 3.43
N PRO A 47 -3.42 -5.45 4.07
CA PRO A 47 -3.27 -6.72 3.37
C PRO A 47 -4.44 -6.95 2.40
N MET A 48 -4.12 -7.37 1.18
CA MET A 48 -5.15 -7.69 0.19
C MET A 48 -5.97 -8.90 0.65
N VAL A 49 -7.26 -8.86 0.36
CA VAL A 49 -8.10 -10.05 0.42
C VAL A 49 -7.68 -10.99 -0.69
N GLN A 50 -7.67 -12.30 -0.42
CA GLN A 50 -7.29 -13.31 -1.39
C GLN A 50 -8.13 -13.17 -2.67
N PRO A 51 -7.51 -13.20 -3.87
CA PRO A 51 -8.26 -13.16 -5.12
C PRO A 51 -9.10 -14.43 -5.28
N ASP A 52 -10.30 -14.26 -5.84
CA ASP A 52 -11.18 -15.37 -6.16
C ASP A 52 -10.79 -15.98 -7.52
N PHE A 53 -10.76 -17.31 -7.58
CA PHE A 53 -10.58 -18.04 -8.82
C PHE A 53 -11.93 -18.21 -9.53
N TYR A 54 -12.03 -17.71 -10.75
CA TYR A 54 -13.27 -17.78 -11.53
C TYR A 54 -13.32 -19.02 -12.41
N GLY A 55 -12.22 -19.40 -13.06
CA GLY A 55 -12.18 -20.59 -13.92
C GLY A 55 -10.98 -20.65 -14.85
N VAL A 56 -10.89 -21.76 -15.60
CA VAL A 56 -9.99 -21.90 -16.75
C VAL A 56 -10.81 -21.79 -18.03
N VAL A 57 -10.46 -20.85 -18.90
CA VAL A 57 -11.09 -20.65 -20.21
C VAL A 57 -10.26 -21.35 -21.28
N ASN A 58 -10.92 -22.16 -22.12
CA ASN A 58 -10.33 -22.91 -23.23
C ASN A 58 -9.13 -23.84 -22.86
N GLY A 59 -8.92 -24.12 -21.57
CA GLY A 59 -7.81 -24.95 -21.07
C GLY A 59 -6.46 -24.23 -20.97
N GLU A 60 -6.38 -22.95 -21.34
CA GLU A 60 -5.11 -22.21 -21.45
C GLU A 60 -5.12 -20.89 -20.65
N GLU A 61 -6.28 -20.31 -20.37
CA GLU A 61 -6.39 -19.00 -19.70
C GLU A 61 -6.96 -19.14 -18.30
N ILE A 62 -6.29 -18.57 -17.29
CA ILE A 62 -6.78 -18.51 -15.91
C ILE A 62 -7.48 -17.17 -15.71
N GLN A 63 -8.74 -17.22 -15.28
CA GLN A 63 -9.49 -16.03 -14.93
C GLN A 63 -9.54 -15.85 -13.41
N VAL A 64 -9.06 -14.70 -12.94
CA VAL A 64 -9.01 -14.32 -11.53
C VAL A 64 -9.81 -13.03 -11.30
N ILE A 65 -10.46 -12.94 -10.16
CA ILE A 65 -11.14 -11.72 -9.71
C ILE A 65 -10.37 -11.20 -8.50
N LEU A 66 -9.84 -9.99 -8.62
CA LEU A 66 -9.13 -9.34 -7.54
C LEU A 66 -10.07 -8.34 -6.84
N PRO A 67 -10.30 -8.47 -5.53
CA PRO A 67 -10.99 -7.43 -4.77
C PRO A 67 -10.14 -6.16 -4.74
N GLN A 68 -10.81 -5.00 -4.75
CA GLN A 68 -10.13 -3.71 -4.60
C GLN A 68 -9.43 -3.65 -3.24
N ALA A 69 -8.16 -3.24 -3.23
CA ALA A 69 -7.42 -2.97 -2.02
C ALA A 69 -7.95 -1.71 -1.31
N SER A 70 -7.78 -1.66 0.01
CA SER A 70 -8.18 -0.49 0.78
C SER A 70 -7.34 0.73 0.42
N GLU A 71 -8.01 1.87 0.18
CA GLU A 71 -7.38 3.18 -0.04
C GLU A 71 -7.36 4.05 1.23
N GLU A 72 -7.68 3.45 2.39
CA GLU A 72 -7.76 4.15 3.68
C GLU A 72 -6.43 4.82 4.05
N TYR A 73 -5.30 4.21 3.68
CA TYR A 73 -3.96 4.69 4.02
C TYR A 73 -3.25 5.41 2.87
N GLY A 74 -3.96 5.66 1.77
CA GLY A 74 -3.45 6.29 0.56
C GLY A 74 -4.05 5.67 -0.70
N PRO A 75 -3.99 6.39 -1.84
CA PRO A 75 -4.48 5.88 -3.10
C PRO A 75 -3.65 4.68 -3.59
N ILE A 76 -4.32 3.71 -4.22
CA ILE A 76 -3.60 2.61 -4.90
C ILE A 76 -3.09 3.10 -6.24
N SER A 77 -1.79 2.89 -6.47
CA SER A 77 -1.19 3.24 -7.77
C SER A 77 -1.41 2.15 -8.81
N HIS A 78 -1.11 0.89 -8.49
CA HIS A 78 -1.18 -0.24 -9.41
C HIS A 78 -1.21 -1.57 -8.63
N TYR A 79 -1.76 -2.61 -9.26
CA TYR A 79 -1.64 -4.01 -8.85
C TYR A 79 -0.62 -4.72 -9.72
N TYR A 80 0.12 -5.66 -9.12
CA TYR A 80 0.96 -6.63 -9.84
C TYR A 80 0.34 -8.02 -9.74
N LEU A 81 0.23 -8.71 -10.87
CA LEU A 81 -0.10 -10.13 -10.89
C LEU A 81 1.18 -10.92 -11.17
N ILE A 82 1.68 -11.64 -10.16
CA ILE A 82 2.88 -12.47 -10.26
C ILE A 82 2.47 -13.92 -10.44
N VAL A 83 3.02 -14.59 -11.45
CA VAL A 83 2.81 -16.02 -11.73
C VAL A 83 4.09 -16.78 -11.43
N VAL A 84 3.97 -17.84 -10.63
CA VAL A 84 5.05 -18.77 -10.32
C VAL A 84 4.67 -20.13 -10.89
N PRO A 85 5.26 -20.55 -12.02
CA PRO A 85 5.02 -21.88 -12.57
C PRO A 85 5.50 -22.97 -11.61
N GLU A 86 4.75 -24.07 -11.54
CA GLU A 86 5.18 -25.26 -10.80
C GLU A 86 6.41 -25.87 -11.49
N ASP A 87 7.54 -25.85 -10.80
CA ASP A 87 8.82 -26.37 -11.29
C ASP A 87 9.63 -26.92 -10.13
N LYS A 88 10.50 -27.91 -10.39
CA LYS A 88 11.35 -28.49 -9.34
C LYS A 88 12.24 -27.46 -8.64
N SER A 89 12.61 -26.38 -9.35
CA SER A 89 13.38 -25.28 -8.78
C SER A 89 12.53 -24.23 -8.03
N ASN A 90 11.20 -24.30 -8.16
CA ASN A 90 10.21 -23.43 -7.50
C ASN A 90 9.43 -24.15 -6.38
N LEU A 91 9.61 -25.46 -6.16
CA LEU A 91 8.85 -26.34 -5.25
C LEU A 91 8.70 -25.84 -3.79
N HIS A 92 9.46 -24.82 -3.37
CA HIS A 92 9.41 -24.26 -2.03
C HIS A 92 9.23 -22.74 -1.99
N LYS A 93 8.96 -22.09 -3.13
CA LYS A 93 8.82 -20.63 -3.21
C LYS A 93 7.38 -20.24 -3.48
N LEU A 94 6.83 -19.41 -2.60
CA LEU A 94 5.51 -18.81 -2.76
C LEU A 94 5.60 -17.49 -3.55
N PRO A 95 4.53 -17.06 -4.24
CA PRO A 95 4.53 -15.80 -4.99
C PRO A 95 4.92 -14.57 -4.16
N ASP A 96 4.51 -14.52 -2.89
CA ASP A 96 4.83 -13.43 -1.95
C ASP A 96 6.31 -13.37 -1.53
N GLN A 97 7.09 -14.40 -1.84
CA GLN A 97 8.54 -14.45 -1.59
C GLN A 97 9.36 -13.86 -2.74
N PHE A 98 8.72 -13.46 -3.84
CA PHE A 98 9.38 -12.80 -4.96
C PHE A 98 9.16 -11.28 -4.88
N LEU A 99 10.24 -10.53 -4.69
CA LEU A 99 10.19 -9.08 -4.78
C LEU A 99 9.93 -8.68 -6.24
N THR A 100 8.96 -7.81 -6.47
CA THR A 100 8.61 -7.32 -7.82
C THR A 100 9.82 -6.75 -8.54
N GLU A 101 10.72 -6.08 -7.83
CA GLU A 101 11.97 -5.49 -8.34
C GLU A 101 12.93 -6.52 -8.96
N ASP A 102 12.85 -7.78 -8.55
CA ASP A 102 13.67 -8.86 -9.07
C ASP A 102 13.07 -9.51 -10.31
N LEU A 103 11.79 -9.27 -10.57
CA LEU A 103 11.06 -9.75 -11.75
C LEU A 103 11.01 -8.72 -12.88
N LEU A 104 11.46 -7.48 -12.64
CA LEU A 104 11.48 -6.44 -13.66
C LEU A 104 12.48 -6.79 -14.79
N PRO A 105 12.14 -6.52 -16.07
CA PRO A 105 12.94 -6.94 -17.23
C PRO A 105 14.38 -6.41 -17.29
N SER A 106 14.72 -5.42 -16.45
CA SER A 106 16.02 -4.75 -16.40
C SER A 106 17.08 -5.50 -15.60
N LYS A 107 16.68 -6.44 -14.73
CA LYS A 107 17.61 -7.38 -14.07
C LYS A 107 17.65 -8.66 -14.90
N THR A 108 18.86 -9.12 -15.21
CA THR A 108 19.21 -10.34 -15.95
C THR A 108 18.04 -11.32 -16.09
N ARG A 109 17.44 -11.37 -17.28
CA ARG A 109 16.46 -12.41 -17.62
C ARG A 109 17.10 -13.75 -17.30
N SER A 110 16.60 -14.43 -16.28
CA SER A 110 16.95 -15.82 -16.08
C SER A 110 16.40 -16.56 -17.31
N GLU A 111 17.25 -17.14 -18.15
CA GLU A 111 16.87 -17.86 -19.38
C GLU A 111 16.04 -19.14 -19.14
N ARG A 112 15.49 -19.29 -17.93
CA ARG A 112 14.73 -20.46 -17.51
C ARG A 112 13.29 -20.30 -17.99
N LEU A 113 12.82 -21.27 -18.78
CA LEU A 113 11.45 -21.35 -19.28
C LEU A 113 10.37 -21.29 -18.17
N ASN A 114 10.67 -21.74 -16.95
CA ASN A 114 9.74 -21.79 -15.82
C ASN A 114 10.06 -20.76 -14.72
N ALA A 115 10.71 -19.65 -15.07
CA ALA A 115 10.97 -18.58 -14.11
C ALA A 115 9.67 -17.86 -13.71
N PRO A 116 9.53 -17.44 -12.44
CA PRO A 116 8.48 -16.50 -12.02
C PRO A 116 8.50 -15.21 -12.85
N TYR A 117 7.33 -14.62 -13.10
CA TYR A 117 7.20 -13.42 -13.91
C TYR A 117 5.99 -12.55 -13.52
N ILE A 118 6.02 -11.27 -13.92
CA ILE A 118 4.88 -10.36 -13.84
C ILE A 118 3.98 -10.60 -15.05
N ALA A 119 2.80 -11.18 -14.83
CA ALA A 119 1.81 -11.44 -15.87
C ALA A 119 1.03 -10.17 -16.26
N ALA A 120 0.79 -9.28 -15.30
CA ALA A 120 0.11 -8.01 -15.54
C ALA A 120 0.49 -6.93 -14.51
N MET A 121 0.36 -5.68 -14.95
CA MET A 121 0.37 -4.48 -14.11
C MET A 121 -0.82 -3.61 -14.52
N PHE A 122 -1.73 -3.33 -13.59
CA PHE A 122 -3.00 -2.65 -13.88
C PHE A 122 -3.45 -1.76 -12.70
N LEU A 123 -4.53 -1.00 -12.89
CA LEU A 123 -5.10 -0.04 -11.93
C LEU A 123 -6.26 -0.63 -11.12
#